data_AF-A0A937QQM3-F1
#
_entry.id   AF-A0A937QQM3-F1
#
_cell.length_a   1.000
_cell.length_b   1.000
_cell.length_c   1.000
_cell.angle_alpha   90.00
_cell.angle_beta   90.00
_cell.angle_gamma   90.00
#
_symmetry.space_group_name_H-M   'P 1'
#
loop_
_entity.id
_entity.type
_entity.pdbx_description
1 polymer ?
#
loop_
_entity_poly.entity_id
_entity_poly.type
_entity_poly.pdbx_seq_one_letter_code
_entity_poly.pdbx_strand_id
1 'polypeptide(L)'
;MKSKNIVTLAMMGMLLARGATFADLSTGLVARYDFGGNANDLSGYGNDGTVHGAALTVDRFGNANSAYGFDGVDDYIRVPDAPQLNGMNSLTLSVWV
;
A
#
# COMPACT_ATOMS: atom_id res chain seq x y z
N MET A 1 20.92 -60.36 20.20
CA MET A 1 19.83 -59.67 19.48
C MET A 1 19.84 -58.19 19.85
N LYS A 2 20.40 -57.33 19.01
CA LYS A 2 20.33 -55.87 19.16
C LYS A 2 19.04 -55.38 18.48
N SER A 3 17.96 -55.18 19.25
CA SER A 3 16.78 -54.45 18.77
C SER A 3 16.99 -52.95 19.02
N LYS A 4 16.76 -52.19 17.95
CA LYS A 4 17.16 -50.79 17.75
C LYS A 4 16.21 -49.86 18.53
N ASN A 5 16.77 -48.86 19.21
CA ASN A 5 16.03 -47.72 19.76
C ASN A 5 15.47 -46.87 18.60
N ILE A 6 14.23 -47.16 18.17
CA ILE A 6 13.54 -46.48 17.07
C ILE A 6 12.44 -45.55 17.63
N VAL A 7 12.77 -44.64 18.56
CA VAL A 7 11.75 -43.67 19.03
C VAL A 7 12.22 -42.20 18.99
N THR A 8 13.46 -41.90 18.59
CA THR A 8 13.96 -40.50 18.62
C THR A 8 14.01 -39.83 17.23
N LEU A 9 13.05 -40.07 16.33
CA LEU A 9 13.11 -39.52 14.96
C LEU A 9 11.79 -38.94 14.43
N ALA A 10 11.01 -38.26 15.28
CA ALA A 10 9.85 -37.47 14.85
C ALA A 10 9.84 -36.02 15.39
N MET A 11 10.97 -35.52 15.91
CA MET A 11 11.09 -34.15 16.44
C MET A 11 12.33 -33.42 15.89
N MET A 12 12.64 -33.62 14.60
CA MET A 12 13.80 -32.96 13.96
C MET A 12 13.47 -32.52 12.52
N GLY A 13 12.35 -31.81 12.36
CA GLY A 13 11.85 -31.46 11.02
C GLY A 13 11.03 -30.17 10.93
N MET A 14 11.00 -29.32 11.96
CA MET A 14 10.50 -27.94 11.80
C MET A 14 11.68 -26.98 11.91
N LEU A 15 12.48 -26.98 10.84
CA LEU A 15 13.48 -25.95 10.59
C LEU A 15 12.74 -24.62 10.43
N LEU A 16 13.19 -23.62 11.17
CA LEU A 16 12.63 -22.28 11.26
C LEU A 16 12.58 -21.60 9.89
N ALA A 17 11.49 -21.74 9.15
CA ALA A 17 11.09 -20.68 8.24
C ALA A 17 10.62 -19.52 9.12
N ARG A 18 11.57 -18.71 9.60
CA ARG A 18 11.23 -17.34 10.00
C ARG A 18 10.84 -16.67 8.70
N GLY A 19 9.56 -16.74 8.37
CA GLY A 19 8.99 -16.00 7.26
C GLY A 19 9.45 -14.56 7.41
N ALA A 20 9.92 -13.95 6.33
CA ALA A 20 10.06 -12.51 6.31
C ALA A 20 8.69 -11.94 6.67
N THR A 21 8.55 -11.36 7.87
CA THR A 21 7.38 -10.58 8.20
C THR A 21 7.49 -9.32 7.36
N PHE A 22 6.89 -9.35 6.17
CA PHE A 22 6.63 -8.11 5.46
C PHE A 22 5.66 -7.32 6.31
N ALA A 23 5.90 -6.02 6.47
CA ALA A 23 4.86 -5.15 6.96
C ALA A 23 3.67 -5.33 6.02
N ASP A 24 2.55 -5.80 6.56
CA ASP A 24 1.32 -5.84 5.80
C ASP A 24 0.89 -4.40 5.57
N LEU A 25 1.13 -3.91 4.36
CA LEU A 25 0.77 -2.56 3.98
C LEU A 25 -0.74 -2.34 4.00
N SER A 26 -1.57 -3.38 4.12
CA SER A 26 -3.01 -3.21 4.35
C SER A 26 -3.33 -2.89 5.81
N THR A 27 -2.44 -3.21 6.75
CA THR A 27 -2.63 -2.89 8.16
C THR A 27 -2.39 -1.40 8.40
N GLY A 28 -3.48 -0.64 8.54
CA GLY A 28 -3.47 0.80 8.76
C GLY A 28 -3.51 1.66 7.49
N LEU A 29 -3.65 1.04 6.30
CA LEU A 29 -3.86 1.77 5.05
C LEU A 29 -5.28 2.30 4.98
N VAL A 30 -5.42 3.62 4.89
CA VAL A 30 -6.73 4.30 4.82
C VAL A 30 -6.98 4.97 3.47
N ALA A 31 -5.96 5.09 2.62
CA ALA A 31 -6.09 5.61 1.26
C ALA A 31 -4.96 5.10 0.36
N ARG A 32 -5.26 4.75 -0.90
CA ARG A 32 -4.27 4.37 -1.92
C ARG A 32 -4.69 4.88 -3.29
N TYR A 33 -3.84 5.67 -3.94
CA TYR A 33 -4.08 6.20 -5.28
C TYR A 33 -2.98 5.74 -6.22
N ASP A 34 -3.33 4.90 -7.18
CA ASP A 34 -2.38 4.42 -8.20
C ASP A 34 -2.32 5.38 -9.41
N PHE A 35 -3.19 6.39 -9.45
CA PHE A 35 -3.30 7.40 -10.52
C PHE A 35 -3.40 6.84 -11.94
N GLY A 36 -3.96 5.63 -12.08
CA GLY A 36 -4.27 4.99 -13.36
C GLY A 36 -5.50 5.60 -14.05
N GLY A 37 -5.39 6.85 -14.48
CA GLY A 37 -6.43 7.58 -15.21
C GLY A 37 -7.45 8.33 -14.36
N ASN A 38 -7.39 8.22 -13.03
CA ASN A 38 -8.24 8.96 -12.09
C ASN A 38 -7.58 9.05 -10.72
N ALA A 39 -8.22 9.76 -9.78
CA ALA A 39 -7.79 9.89 -8.39
C ALA A 39 -8.66 9.05 -7.43
N ASN A 40 -9.17 7.91 -7.86
CA ASN A 40 -10.01 7.05 -7.03
C ASN A 40 -9.17 6.31 -5.99
N ASP A 41 -9.75 6.10 -4.81
CA ASP A 41 -9.14 5.37 -3.70
C ASP A 41 -9.34 3.86 -3.86
N LEU A 42 -8.23 3.14 -3.89
CA LEU A 42 -8.16 1.68 -4.00
C LEU A 42 -7.94 0.98 -2.65
N SER A 43 -8.02 1.70 -1.53
CA SER A 43 -7.92 1.12 -0.19
C SER A 43 -9.20 0.38 0.23
N GLY A 44 -10.34 0.73 -0.37
CA GLY A 44 -11.67 0.23 -0.01
C GLY A 44 -12.44 1.11 0.97
N TYR A 45 -11.87 2.24 1.40
CA TYR A 45 -12.56 3.21 2.27
C TYR A 45 -13.35 4.27 1.51
N GLY A 46 -13.17 4.39 0.19
CA GLY A 46 -13.93 5.31 -0.65
C GLY A 46 -13.50 6.76 -0.46
N ASN A 47 -12.24 6.98 -0.09
CA ASN A 47 -11.65 8.30 0.05
C ASN A 47 -11.27 8.88 -1.33
N ASP A 48 -12.18 8.86 -2.30
CA ASP A 48 -11.88 9.27 -3.69
C ASP A 48 -11.45 10.74 -3.75
N GLY A 49 -10.38 11.00 -4.50
CA GLY A 49 -9.89 12.34 -4.78
C GLY A 49 -10.67 13.02 -5.91
N THR A 50 -10.95 14.31 -5.75
CA THR A 50 -11.43 15.18 -6.84
C THR A 50 -10.27 16.02 -7.38
N VAL A 51 -10.04 15.95 -8.68
CA VAL A 51 -8.94 16.65 -9.36
C VAL A 51 -9.35 18.09 -9.67
N HIS A 52 -8.50 19.06 -9.31
CA HIS A 52 -8.65 20.46 -9.64
C HIS A 52 -7.38 20.96 -10.35
N GLY A 53 -7.51 21.26 -11.64
CA GLY A 53 -6.42 21.79 -12.49
C GLY A 53 -5.39 20.75 -12.96
N ALA A 54 -4.94 19.89 -12.03
CA ALA A 54 -3.91 18.89 -12.33
C ALA A 54 -4.30 17.96 -13.51
N ALA A 55 -3.33 17.63 -14.35
CA ALA A 55 -3.54 16.84 -15.56
C ALA A 55 -2.85 15.48 -15.48
N LEU A 56 -3.47 14.45 -16.06
CA LEU A 56 -2.84 13.14 -16.21
C LEU A 56 -1.59 13.25 -17.08
N THR A 57 -0.53 12.57 -16.67
CA THR A 57 0.77 12.57 -17.34
C THR A 57 1.37 11.15 -17.37
N VAL A 58 2.56 11.05 -17.96
CA VAL A 58 3.35 9.83 -18.07
C VAL A 58 4.03 9.53 -16.73
N ASP A 59 3.95 8.29 -16.25
CA ASP A 59 4.65 7.87 -15.04
C ASP A 59 6.16 7.65 -15.26
N ARG A 60 6.88 7.30 -14.19
CA ARG A 60 8.33 7.01 -14.23
C ARG A 60 8.75 5.84 -15.12
N PHE A 61 7.81 5.01 -15.58
CA PHE A 61 8.05 3.87 -16.45
C PHE A 61 7.63 4.13 -17.90
N GLY A 62 7.14 5.32 -18.22
CA GLY A 62 6.67 5.65 -19.56
C GLY A 62 5.20 5.29 -19.81
N ASN A 63 4.44 4.90 -18.78
CA ASN A 63 3.02 4.59 -18.92
C ASN A 63 2.22 5.90 -18.96
N ALA A 64 1.47 6.12 -20.04
CA ALA A 64 0.59 7.28 -20.15
C ALA A 64 -0.55 7.22 -19.12
N ASN A 65 -1.02 8.40 -18.70
CA ASN A 65 -2.15 8.57 -17.77
C ASN A 65 -2.01 7.78 -16.46
N SER A 66 -0.79 7.68 -15.94
CA SER A 66 -0.46 6.87 -14.75
C SER A 66 0.20 7.71 -13.64
N ALA A 67 0.11 9.04 -13.75
CA ALA A 67 0.57 10.03 -12.77
C ALA A 67 -0.18 11.35 -13.01
N TYR A 68 -0.09 12.30 -12.08
CA TYR A 68 -0.58 13.67 -12.25
C TYR A 68 0.57 14.67 -12.28
N GLY A 69 0.53 15.57 -13.26
CA GLY A 69 1.37 16.77 -13.32
C GLY A 69 0.66 17.94 -12.64
N PHE A 70 1.42 18.68 -11.84
CA PHE A 70 0.97 19.89 -11.14
C PHE A 70 1.83 21.05 -11.62
N ASP A 71 1.21 22.14 -12.06
CA ASP A 71 1.91 23.31 -12.61
C ASP A 71 2.54 24.24 -11.56
N GLY A 72 2.17 24.04 -10.29
CA GLY A 72 2.66 24.81 -9.15
C GLY A 72 1.94 26.13 -8.90
N VAL A 73 0.81 26.39 -9.57
CA VAL A 73 0.00 27.61 -9.42
C VAL A 73 -1.21 27.36 -8.52
N ASP A 74 -2.17 26.57 -8.99
CA ASP A 74 -3.43 26.30 -8.28
C ASP A 74 -3.94 24.85 -8.41
N ASP A 75 -3.08 23.95 -8.89
CA ASP A 75 -3.39 22.53 -9.04
C ASP A 75 -3.39 21.77 -7.70
N TYR A 76 -4.45 21.00 -7.44
CA TYR A 76 -4.51 20.06 -6.31
C TYR A 76 -5.49 18.91 -6.55
N ILE A 77 -5.31 17.82 -5.80
CA ILE A 77 -6.29 16.74 -5.67
C ILE A 77 -6.88 16.82 -4.27
N ARG A 78 -8.20 16.99 -4.17
CA ARG A 78 -8.90 17.10 -2.90
C ARG A 78 -9.51 15.78 -2.50
N VAL A 79 -9.08 15.27 -1.36
CA VAL A 79 -9.75 14.17 -0.66
C VAL A 79 -10.75 14.79 0.34
N PRO A 80 -12.03 14.41 0.31
CA PRO A 80 -13.01 14.92 1.26
C PRO A 80 -12.73 14.42 2.69
N ASP A 81 -13.28 15.13 3.68
CA ASP A 81 -13.25 14.68 5.07
C ASP A 81 -13.93 13.32 5.22
N ALA A 82 -13.33 12.41 5.99
CA ALA A 82 -13.87 11.08 6.23
C ALA A 82 -13.50 10.59 7.64
N PRO A 83 -14.35 9.77 8.30
CA PRO A 83 -14.08 9.27 9.65
C PRO A 83 -12.71 8.58 9.81
N GLN A 84 -12.24 7.88 8.79
CA GLN A 84 -10.96 7.15 8.78
C GLN A 84 -9.76 8.10 8.68
N LEU A 85 -9.97 9.32 8.22
CA LEU A 85 -8.97 10.38 8.13
C LEU A 85 -9.01 11.32 9.35
N ASN A 86 -9.98 11.12 10.24
CA ASN A 86 -10.17 11.96 11.42
C ASN A 86 -9.52 11.36 12.66
N GLY A 87 -9.03 12.24 13.56
CA GLY A 87 -8.52 11.81 14.86
C GLY A 87 -7.26 10.92 14.82
N MET A 88 -6.50 10.96 13.71
CA MET A 88 -5.26 10.22 13.58
C MET A 88 -4.20 10.79 14.54
N ASN A 89 -3.77 10.00 15.52
CA ASN A 89 -2.66 10.38 16.43
C ASN A 89 -1.29 10.30 15.75
N SER A 90 -1.19 9.57 14.64
CA SER A 90 0.01 9.39 13.82
C SER A 90 -0.40 9.14 12.38
N LEU A 91 0.33 9.72 11.43
CA LEU A 91 0.12 9.54 9.99
C LEU A 91 1.45 9.19 9.31
N THR A 92 1.39 8.25 8.38
CA THR A 92 2.50 7.92 7.46
C THR A 92 2.02 8.14 6.04
N LEU A 93 2.84 8.81 5.23
CA LEU A 93 2.61 9.05 3.80
C LEU A 93 3.80 8.51 3.00
N SER A 94 3.52 7.85 1.88
CA SER A 94 4.53 7.44 0.90
C SER A 94 4.04 7.79 -0.49
N VAL A 95 4.91 8.39 -1.31
CA VAL A 95 4.57 8.88 -2.65
C VAL A 95 5.81 8.89 -3.53
N TRP A 96 5.61 8.71 -4.84
CA TRP A 96 6.61 8.96 -5.87
C TRP A 96 6.38 10.37 -6.42
N VAL A 97 7.45 11.16 -6.51
CA VAL A 97 7.45 12.52 -7.08
C VAL A 97 8.55 12.61 -8.12
#